data_AF-A0A2V9FQ32-F1
#
_entry.id   AF-A0A2V9FQ32-F1
#
_cell.length_a   1.000
_cell.length_b   1.000
_cell.length_c   1.000
_cell.angle_alpha   90.00
_cell.angle_beta   90.00
_cell.angle_gamma   90.00
#
_symmetry.space_group_name_H-M   'P 1'
#
loop_
_entity.id
_entity.type
_entity.pdbx_description
1 polymer ?
#
loop_
_entity_poly.entity_id
_entity_poly.type
_entity_poly.pdbx_seq_one_letter_code
_entity_poly.pdbx_strand_id
1 'polypeptide(L)'
;MKPHFINPCCFGEDFAAWLKQELLRFPDLGIELSEPIQEDYGWGLWASRGKDRFWVALSYVGDGPQEAPAQWVVSVTYDPGLNLAKRLFHKPDQQALQQLRDRVRQILASNSAIRMVQA
;
A
#
# COMPACT_ATOMS: atom_id res chain seq x y z
N MET A 1 -2.84 -26.43 -4.56
CA MET A 1 -2.71 -25.13 -5.26
C MET A 1 -3.69 -24.17 -4.61
N LYS A 2 -3.25 -23.00 -4.14
CA LYS A 2 -4.20 -21.92 -3.77
C LYS A 2 -4.89 -21.48 -5.08
N PRO A 3 -6.21 -21.60 -5.24
CA PRO A 3 -6.90 -21.37 -6.52
C PRO A 3 -6.94 -19.91 -7.02
N HIS A 4 -6.31 -18.97 -6.32
CA HIS A 4 -6.76 -17.56 -6.35
C HIS A 4 -5.80 -16.59 -7.01
N PHE A 5 -4.63 -17.00 -7.51
CA PHE A 5 -3.68 -16.02 -8.05
C PHE A 5 -4.11 -15.44 -9.41
N ILE A 6 -4.29 -14.13 -9.49
CA ILE A 6 -4.62 -13.39 -10.74
C ILE A 6 -3.45 -13.48 -11.75
N ASN A 7 -2.21 -13.61 -11.28
CA ASN A 7 -1.00 -13.74 -12.09
C ASN A 7 0.01 -14.70 -11.41
N PRO A 8 0.74 -15.56 -12.16
CA PRO A 8 1.80 -16.43 -11.64
C PRO A 8 2.87 -15.77 -10.76
N CYS A 9 3.07 -14.45 -10.87
CA CYS A 9 4.04 -13.68 -10.08
C CYS A 9 3.40 -12.79 -9.00
N CYS A 10 2.18 -13.10 -8.56
CA CYS A 10 1.50 -12.31 -7.54
C CYS A 10 1.99 -12.62 -6.11
N PHE A 11 3.27 -12.31 -5.87
CA PHE A 11 3.90 -12.36 -4.55
C PHE A 11 3.38 -11.24 -3.65
N GLY A 12 3.61 -11.35 -2.34
CA GLY A 12 3.42 -10.21 -1.41
C GLY A 12 2.18 -10.25 -0.53
N GLU A 13 1.40 -11.34 -0.54
CA GLU A 13 0.25 -11.54 0.37
C GLU A 13 0.66 -11.33 1.83
N ASP A 14 1.72 -12.02 2.27
CA ASP A 14 2.26 -11.92 3.62
C ASP A 14 2.83 -10.52 3.91
N PHE A 15 3.38 -9.84 2.90
CA PHE A 15 3.92 -8.49 3.05
C PHE A 15 2.80 -7.46 3.25
N ALA A 16 1.70 -7.57 2.50
CA ALA A 16 0.53 -6.73 2.65
C ALA A 16 -0.19 -6.99 3.99
N ALA A 17 -0.34 -8.26 4.37
CA ALA A 17 -0.90 -8.64 5.66
C ALA A 17 -0.04 -8.12 6.82
N TRP A 18 1.28 -8.25 6.75
CA TRP A 18 2.21 -7.72 7.75
C TRP A 18 2.11 -6.20 7.85
N LEU A 19 2.16 -5.46 6.74
CA LEU A 19 2.10 -4.00 6.75
C LEU A 19 0.78 -3.49 7.36
N LYS A 20 -0.34 -4.16 7.06
CA LYS A 20 -1.63 -3.89 7.70
C LYS A 20 -1.54 -4.03 9.22
N GLN A 21 -0.98 -5.14 9.72
CA GLN A 21 -0.84 -5.37 11.16
C GLN A 21 0.05 -4.32 11.83
N GLU A 22 1.13 -3.89 11.18
CA GLU A 22 1.99 -2.83 11.70
C GLU A 22 1.27 -1.48 11.74
N LEU A 23 0.50 -1.12 10.71
CA LEU A 23 -0.29 0.12 10.69
C LEU A 23 -1.38 0.13 11.78
N LEU A 24 -2.01 -1.00 12.07
CA LEU A 24 -3.03 -1.12 13.14
C LEU A 24 -2.48 -0.83 14.54
N ARG A 25 -1.15 -0.86 14.74
CA ARG A 25 -0.52 -0.48 16.02
C ARG A 25 -0.54 1.03 16.29
N PHE A 26 -0.95 1.83 15.31
CA PHE A 26 -0.99 3.30 15.38
C PHE A 26 -2.43 3.83 15.26
N PRO A 27 -3.28 3.61 16.29
CA PRO A 27 -4.67 4.04 16.26
C PRO A 27 -4.82 5.58 16.22
N ASP A 28 -3.77 6.32 16.57
CA ASP A 28 -3.68 7.77 16.49
C ASP A 28 -3.79 8.31 15.06
N LEU A 29 -3.56 7.48 14.04
CA LEU A 29 -3.77 7.88 12.64
C LEU A 29 -5.23 8.12 12.28
N GLY A 30 -6.17 7.49 13.02
CA GLY A 30 -7.60 7.55 12.73
C GLY A 30 -7.96 7.00 11.35
N ILE A 31 -7.24 5.95 10.90
CA ILE A 31 -7.41 5.33 9.60
C ILE A 31 -8.03 3.94 9.76
N GLU A 32 -9.06 3.66 8.97
CA GLU A 32 -9.63 2.32 8.80
C GLU A 32 -8.94 1.61 7.64
N LEU A 33 -8.57 0.33 7.83
CA LEU A 33 -7.87 -0.46 6.82
C LEU A 33 -8.76 -1.60 6.30
N SER A 34 -8.79 -1.80 4.99
CA SER A 34 -9.44 -2.98 4.40
C SER A 34 -8.59 -4.24 4.55
N GLU A 35 -9.15 -5.38 4.16
CA GLU A 35 -8.32 -6.54 3.83
C GLU A 35 -7.42 -6.24 2.61
N PRO A 36 -6.23 -6.86 2.53
CA PRO A 36 -5.42 -6.85 1.32
C PRO A 36 -6.20 -7.43 0.14
N ILE A 37 -6.10 -6.74 -0.99
CA ILE A 37 -6.71 -7.07 -2.26
C ILE A 37 -5.58 -7.42 -3.23
N GLN A 38 -5.82 -8.46 -4.01
CA GLN A 38 -4.90 -8.92 -5.02
C GLN A 38 -5.04 -8.11 -6.32
N GLU A 39 -3.91 -7.71 -6.90
CA GLU A 39 -3.82 -6.88 -8.12
C GLU A 39 -2.84 -7.51 -9.13
N ASP A 40 -2.86 -7.03 -10.37
CA ASP A 40 -1.98 -7.53 -11.45
C ASP A 40 -0.49 -7.20 -11.23
N TYR A 41 -0.20 -6.15 -10.45
CA TYR A 41 1.14 -5.73 -10.03
C TYR A 41 1.58 -6.26 -8.65
N GLY A 42 0.72 -6.96 -7.91
CA GLY A 42 0.98 -7.38 -6.54
C GLY A 42 -0.24 -7.28 -5.65
N TRP A 43 -0.16 -6.49 -4.59
CA TRP A 43 -1.23 -6.36 -3.59
C TRP A 43 -1.49 -4.90 -3.26
N GLY A 44 -2.66 -4.61 -2.73
CA GLY A 44 -2.90 -3.32 -2.08
C GLY A 44 -4.00 -3.40 -1.05
N LEU A 45 -4.18 -2.32 -0.30
CA LEU A 45 -5.26 -2.21 0.67
C LEU A 45 -5.76 -0.77 0.72
N TRP A 46 -7.04 -0.62 1.02
CA TRP A 46 -7.64 0.68 1.26
C TRP A 46 -7.34 1.16 2.67
N ALA A 47 -6.93 2.41 2.76
CA ALA A 47 -6.86 3.17 3.99
C ALA A 47 -7.89 4.31 3.91
N SER A 48 -8.78 4.43 4.89
CA SER A 48 -9.86 5.44 4.87
C SER A 48 -9.83 6.33 6.11
N ARG A 49 -10.04 7.63 5.92
CA ARG A 49 -10.26 8.58 7.01
C ARG A 49 -11.41 9.51 6.65
N GLY A 50 -12.54 9.36 7.34
CA GLY A 50 -13.77 10.08 7.02
C GLY A 50 -14.23 9.80 5.59
N LYS A 51 -14.28 10.83 4.74
CA LYS A 51 -14.68 10.69 3.33
C LYS A 51 -13.51 10.35 2.40
N ASP A 52 -12.27 10.42 2.89
CA ASP A 52 -11.08 10.21 2.08
C ASP A 52 -10.62 8.77 2.10
N ARG A 53 -10.19 8.31 0.92
CA ARG A 53 -9.64 6.97 0.71
C ARG A 53 -8.28 7.12 0.08
N PHE A 54 -7.37 6.29 0.56
CA PHE A 54 -6.00 6.20 0.12
C PHE A 54 -5.75 4.76 -0.29
N TRP A 55 -5.06 4.61 -1.41
CA TRP A 55 -4.61 3.31 -1.88
C TRP A 55 -3.18 3.11 -1.43
N VAL A 56 -2.93 2.02 -0.68
CA VAL A 56 -1.59 1.56 -0.33
C VAL A 56 -1.26 0.40 -1.25
N ALA A 57 -0.45 0.64 -2.28
CA ALA A 57 -0.04 -0.39 -3.23
C ALA A 57 1.32 -0.96 -2.83
N LEU A 58 1.46 -2.29 -2.89
CA LEU A 58 2.68 -3.05 -2.68
C LEU A 58 2.99 -3.78 -3.99
N SER A 59 3.83 -3.16 -4.82
CA SER A 59 4.15 -3.64 -6.15
C SER A 59 5.50 -4.37 -6.14
N TYR A 60 5.54 -5.55 -6.74
CA TYR A 60 6.79 -6.25 -7.02
C TYR A 60 7.37 -5.75 -8.34
N VAL A 61 8.59 -5.22 -8.31
CA VAL A 61 9.30 -4.71 -9.49
C VAL A 61 10.52 -5.59 -9.74
N GLY A 62 10.44 -6.38 -10.81
CA GLY A 62 11.50 -7.26 -11.28
C GLY A 62 11.06 -8.08 -12.49
N ASP A 63 11.83 -8.02 -13.57
CA ASP A 63 11.62 -8.82 -14.78
C ASP A 63 12.21 -10.22 -14.61
N GLY A 64 11.59 -11.03 -13.75
CA GLY A 64 12.05 -12.40 -13.55
C GLY A 64 13.52 -12.51 -13.04
N PRO A 65 14.14 -13.69 -13.14
CA PRO A 65 15.20 -14.09 -12.20
C PRO A 65 16.60 -13.52 -12.43
N GLN A 66 16.88 -12.56 -13.33
CA GLN A 66 18.28 -12.44 -13.81
C GLN A 66 19.06 -11.14 -13.89
N GLU A 67 18.57 -9.91 -13.68
CA GLU A 67 19.53 -8.76 -13.81
C GLU A 67 19.49 -7.67 -12.72
N ALA A 68 18.45 -7.61 -11.87
CA ALA A 68 18.43 -6.73 -10.71
C ALA A 68 17.83 -7.46 -9.49
N PRO A 69 18.26 -7.17 -8.25
CA PRO A 69 17.59 -7.71 -7.08
C PRO A 69 16.13 -7.25 -7.12
N ALA A 70 15.21 -8.19 -6.99
CA ALA A 70 13.78 -7.89 -6.92
C ALA A 70 13.49 -6.80 -5.90
N GLN A 71 12.80 -5.75 -6.33
CA GLN A 71 12.47 -4.60 -5.49
C GLN A 71 10.98 -4.56 -5.20
N TRP A 72 10.64 -4.02 -4.03
CA TRP A 72 9.27 -3.71 -3.67
C TRP A 72 9.08 -2.21 -3.69
N VAL A 73 8.03 -1.76 -4.36
CA VAL A 73 7.58 -0.38 -4.32
C VAL A 73 6.32 -0.31 -3.48
N VAL A 74 6.38 0.41 -2.36
CA VAL A 74 5.19 0.73 -1.57
C VAL A 74 4.77 2.17 -1.87
N SER A 75 3.62 2.34 -2.50
CA SER A 75 3.07 3.66 -2.82
C SER A 75 1.82 3.94 -1.99
N VAL A 76 1.65 5.20 -1.61
CA VAL A 76 0.45 5.68 -0.91
C VAL A 76 -0.10 6.87 -1.68
N THR A 77 -1.29 6.71 -2.26
CA THR A 77 -1.92 7.70 -3.12
C THR A 77 -3.34 7.98 -2.65
N TYR A 78 -3.83 9.20 -2.87
CA TYR A 78 -5.24 9.51 -2.67
C TYR A 78 -6.05 8.96 -3.85
N ASP A 79 -7.17 8.28 -3.55
CA ASP A 79 -8.09 7.76 -4.55
C ASP A 79 -9.51 8.36 -4.35
N PRO A 80 -9.95 9.25 -5.27
CA PRO A 80 -11.30 9.83 -5.21
C PRO A 80 -12.41 8.84 -5.61
N GLY A 81 -12.07 7.63 -6.05
CA GLY A 81 -12.97 6.66 -6.64
C GLY A 81 -13.55 7.15 -7.97
N LEU A 82 -14.68 6.54 -8.36
CA LEU A 82 -15.43 6.87 -9.57
C LEU A 82 -16.36 8.08 -9.43
N ASN A 83 -16.43 8.70 -8.24
CA ASN A 83 -17.33 9.82 -8.02
C ASN A 83 -16.79 11.11 -8.69
N LEU A 84 -17.38 11.46 -9.83
CA LEU A 84 -17.01 12.64 -10.64
C LEU A 84 -17.07 13.96 -9.85
N ALA A 85 -18.09 14.17 -9.02
CA ALA A 85 -18.20 15.38 -8.22
C ALA A 85 -17.06 15.44 -7.18
N LYS A 86 -16.71 14.30 -6.57
CA LYS A 86 -15.56 14.22 -5.65
C LYS A 86 -14.25 14.51 -6.39
N ARG A 87 -14.06 13.99 -7.60
CA ARG A 87 -12.88 14.26 -8.42
C ARG A 87 -12.69 15.74 -8.77
N LEU A 88 -13.78 16.48 -8.97
CA LEU A 88 -13.72 17.87 -9.42
C LEU A 88 -13.74 18.89 -8.27
N PHE A 89 -14.43 18.60 -7.16
CA PHE A 89 -14.71 19.61 -6.13
C PHE A 89 -14.18 19.26 -4.73
N HIS A 90 -13.79 18.00 -4.48
CA HIS A 90 -13.31 17.61 -3.14
C HIS A 90 -11.81 17.83 -3.02
N LYS A 91 -11.39 18.51 -1.95
CA LYS A 91 -9.98 18.61 -1.58
C LYS A 91 -9.64 17.45 -0.64
N PRO A 92 -8.73 16.55 -1.02
CA PRO A 92 -8.35 15.44 -0.15
C PRO A 92 -7.66 15.95 1.12
N ASP A 93 -7.82 15.21 2.22
CA ASP A 93 -7.08 15.40 3.45
C ASP A 93 -5.57 15.13 3.22
N GLN A 94 -4.86 16.18 2.85
CA GLN A 94 -3.41 16.14 2.60
C GLN A 94 -2.62 15.78 3.86
N GLN A 95 -3.13 16.15 5.03
CA GLN A 95 -2.49 15.80 6.29
C GLN A 95 -2.59 14.29 6.54
N ALA A 96 -3.75 13.67 6.26
CA ALA A 96 -3.91 12.22 6.34
C ALA A 96 -2.94 11.49 5.42
N LEU A 97 -2.89 11.93 4.16
CA LEU A 97 -2.03 11.34 3.15
C LEU A 97 -0.56 11.40 3.56
N GLN A 98 -0.11 12.55 4.07
CA GLN A 98 1.27 12.73 4.52
C GLN A 98 1.55 11.88 5.77
N GLN A 99 0.67 11.88 6.77
CA GLN A 99 0.82 11.05 7.97
C GLN A 99 0.88 9.56 7.64
N LEU A 100 0.04 9.08 6.71
CA LEU A 100 0.06 7.69 6.27
C LEU A 100 1.36 7.35 5.54
N ARG A 101 1.83 8.21 4.63
CA ARG A 101 3.13 8.06 3.95
C ARG A 101 4.28 7.97 4.94
N ASP A 102 4.31 8.90 5.89
CA ASP A 102 5.36 8.97 6.90
C ASP A 102 5.33 7.74 7.80
N ARG A 103 4.13 7.26 8.19
CA ARG A 103 4.03 6.05 9.00
C ARG A 103 4.46 4.80 8.23
N VAL A 104 4.00 4.64 6.99
CA VAL A 104 4.43 3.52 6.13
C VAL A 104 5.95 3.52 5.99
N ARG A 105 6.54 4.68 5.69
CA ARG A 105 8.00 4.82 5.60
C ARG A 105 8.71 4.49 6.92
N GLN A 106 8.18 4.96 8.05
CA GLN A 106 8.74 4.67 9.38
C GLN A 106 8.69 3.17 9.69
N ILE A 107 7.56 2.51 9.45
CA ILE A 107 7.40 1.06 9.66
C ILE A 107 8.43 0.31 8.83
N LEU A 108 8.52 0.60 7.53
CA LEU A 108 9.46 -0.07 6.62
C LEU A 108 10.92 0.17 7.05
N ALA A 109 11.28 1.41 7.40
CA ALA A 109 12.64 1.75 7.81
C ALA A 109 13.02 1.19 9.19
N SER A 110 12.04 0.89 10.05
CA SER A 110 12.28 0.33 11.39
C SER A 110 12.54 -1.18 11.38
N ASN A 111 12.18 -1.87 10.29
CA ASN A 111 12.39 -3.31 10.17
C ASN A 111 13.78 -3.60 9.59
N SER A 112 14.69 -4.14 10.42
CA SER A 112 16.07 -4.44 10.01
C SER A 112 16.19 -5.51 8.91
N ALA A 113 15.14 -6.28 8.65
CA ALA A 113 15.09 -7.23 7.53
C ALA A 113 14.72 -6.55 6.19
N ILE A 114 14.27 -5.29 6.22
CA ILE A 114 13.92 -4.50 5.04
C ILE A 114 15.05 -3.53 4.73
N ARG A 115 15.61 -3.63 3.53
CA ARG A 115 16.57 -2.66 3.01
C ARG A 115 15.84 -1.61 2.17
N MET A 116 15.81 -0.37 2.67
CA MET A 116 15.33 0.77 1.87
C MET A 116 16.31 1.04 0.72
N VAL A 117 15.79 1.12 -0.50
CA VAL A 117 16.53 1.54 -1.70
C VAL A 117 16.13 2.98 -2.03
N GLN A 118 17.09 3.82 -2.41
CA GLN A 118 16.77 5.17 -2.89
C GLN A 118 16.14 5.07 -4.27
N ALA A 119 15.02 5.77 -4.47
CA ALA A 119 14.40 5.96 -5.77
C ALA A 119 15.23 6.91 -6.64
#